data_AF-A0A7W1VZY0-F1
#
_entry.id   AF-A0A7W1VZY0-F1
#
_cell.length_a   1.000
_cell.length_b   1.000
_cell.length_c   1.000
_cell.angle_alpha   90.00
_cell.angle_beta   90.00
_cell.angle_gamma   90.00
#
_symmetry.space_group_name_H-M   'P 1'
#
loop_
_entity.id
_entity.type
_entity.pdbx_description
1 polymer ?
#
loop_
_entity_poly.entity_id
_entity_poly.type
_entity_poly.pdbx_seq_one_letter_code
_entity_poly.pdbx_strand_id
1 'polypeptide(L)'
;MTRGTNIHGAFLLLCTVIIILSAACSSSKSFADKKYPPEKLKKDFTIFRGALEESHPSLYWFTPKDSMDTEFNNAYSSLNDSMTERQFRTKLLKVVTAIRCGHTAVNFSKEYSRYLDTA
;
A
#
# COMPACT_ATOMS: atom_id res chain seq x y z
N MET A 1 63.21 26.71 -3.88
CA MET A 1 62.43 25.76 -3.06
C MET A 1 60.95 25.87 -3.44
N THR A 2 60.56 25.41 -4.64
CA THR A 2 59.17 25.50 -5.13
C THR A 2 58.47 24.16 -4.88
N ARG A 3 57.59 24.12 -3.87
CA ARG A 3 56.69 22.98 -3.63
C ARG A 3 55.71 22.90 -4.81
N GLY A 4 55.95 21.98 -5.74
CA GLY A 4 54.96 21.59 -6.75
C GLY A 4 53.76 20.99 -6.03
N THR A 5 52.65 21.70 -6.01
CA THR A 5 51.41 21.22 -5.40
C THR A 5 50.83 20.13 -6.28
N ASN A 6 50.57 18.95 -5.72
CA ASN A 6 49.97 17.81 -6.42
C ASN A 6 48.45 18.00 -6.60
N ILE A 7 48.05 19.07 -7.27
CA ILE A 7 46.66 19.46 -7.52
C ILE A 7 45.88 18.39 -8.30
N HIS A 8 46.53 17.68 -9.24
CA HIS A 8 45.91 16.57 -9.97
C HIS A 8 45.64 15.35 -9.07
N GLY A 9 46.55 15.05 -8.14
CA GLY A 9 46.37 13.97 -7.17
C GLY A 9 45.25 14.29 -6.17
N ALA A 10 45.18 15.54 -5.71
CA ALA A 10 44.09 16.01 -4.84
C ALA A 10 42.73 15.95 -5.55
N PHE A 11 42.66 16.31 -6.83
CA PHE A 11 41.43 16.24 -7.63
C PHE A 11 40.99 14.79 -7.85
N LEU A 12 41.91 13.88 -8.19
CA LEU A 12 41.62 12.45 -8.37
C LEU A 12 41.12 11.80 -7.07
N LEU A 13 41.71 12.17 -5.94
CA LEU A 13 41.33 11.67 -4.61
C LEU A 13 39.95 12.23 -4.19
N LEU A 14 39.66 13.49 -4.49
CA LEU A 14 38.34 14.08 -4.26
C LEU A 14 37.25 13.41 -5.11
N CYS A 15 37.52 13.17 -6.40
CA CYS A 15 36.57 12.49 -7.29
C CYS A 15 36.27 11.05 -6.84
N THR A 16 37.29 10.31 -6.39
CA THR A 16 37.10 8.94 -5.88
C THR A 16 36.31 8.90 -4.57
N VAL A 17 36.53 9.85 -3.66
CA VAL A 17 35.72 9.98 -2.44
C VAL A 17 34.26 10.29 -2.75
N ILE A 18 33.98 11.17 -3.72
CA ILE A 18 32.61 11.50 -4.14
C ILE A 18 31.88 10.29 -4.75
N ILE A 19 32.58 9.47 -5.54
CA ILE A 19 32.02 8.24 -6.14
C ILE A 19 31.69 7.21 -5.06
N ILE A 20 32.54 7.06 -4.03
CA ILE A 20 32.28 6.14 -2.91
C ILE A 20 31.08 6.61 -2.08
N LEU A 21 30.95 7.91 -1.84
CA LEU A 21 29.81 8.47 -1.09
C LEU A 21 28.47 8.28 -1.80
N SER A 22 28.45 8.29 -3.13
CA SER A 22 27.22 8.13 -3.92
C SER A 22 26.77 6.67 -4.07
N ALA A 23 27.66 5.69 -3.86
CA ALA A 23 27.32 4.27 -3.85
C ALA A 23 26.69 3.80 -2.51
N ALA A 24 26.72 4.61 -1.45
CA ALA A 24 26.25 4.22 -0.11
C ALA A 24 24.72 4.34 0.08
N CYS A 25 23.97 4.89 -0.88
CA CYS A 25 22.51 5.02 -0.77
C CYS A 25 21.79 3.79 -1.33
N SER A 26 21.75 2.70 -0.56
CA SER A 26 20.81 1.60 -0.82
C SER A 26 19.52 1.86 -0.05
N SER A 27 18.52 2.47 -0.69
CA SER A 27 17.18 2.56 -0.13
C SER A 27 16.46 1.22 -0.29
N SER A 28 16.28 0.48 0.81
CA SER A 28 15.38 -0.68 0.82
C SER A 28 13.95 -0.17 0.62
N LYS A 29 13.25 -0.62 -0.44
CA LYS A 29 11.83 -0.33 -0.60
C LYS A 29 11.08 -0.90 0.60
N SER A 30 10.36 -0.05 1.32
CA SER A 30 9.53 -0.50 2.44
C SER A 30 8.44 -1.44 1.93
N PHE A 31 8.10 -2.47 2.71
CA PHE A 31 6.96 -3.32 2.41
C PHE A 31 5.65 -2.52 2.32
N ALA A 32 5.56 -1.41 3.09
CA ALA A 32 4.43 -0.48 3.04
C ALA A 32 4.22 0.16 1.66
N ASP A 33 5.28 0.31 0.87
CA ASP A 33 5.25 0.95 -0.45
C ASP A 33 4.92 -0.01 -1.57
N LYS A 34 4.79 -1.32 -1.28
CA LYS A 34 4.41 -2.31 -2.27
C LYS A 34 3.02 -2.01 -2.81
N LYS A 35 2.95 -1.71 -4.10
CA LYS A 35 1.71 -1.50 -4.83
C LYS A 35 1.23 -2.79 -5.50
N TYR A 36 -0.09 -2.95 -5.54
CA TYR A 36 -0.77 -4.01 -6.26
C TYR A 36 -1.51 -3.41 -7.44
N PRO A 37 -1.48 -4.07 -8.60
CA PRO A 37 -2.12 -3.56 -9.81
C PRO A 37 -3.66 -3.72 -9.76
N PRO A 38 -4.41 -2.89 -10.50
CA PRO A 38 -5.88 -2.81 -10.43
C PRO A 38 -6.61 -4.14 -10.59
N GLU A 39 -6.14 -5.02 -11.46
CA GLU A 39 -6.79 -6.31 -11.74
C GLU A 39 -6.77 -7.24 -10.52
N LYS A 40 -5.67 -7.24 -9.75
CA LYS A 40 -5.59 -8.02 -8.51
C LYS A 40 -6.50 -7.45 -7.44
N LEU A 41 -6.52 -6.13 -7.30
CA LEU A 41 -7.38 -5.44 -6.33
C LEU A 41 -8.86 -5.67 -6.62
N LYS A 42 -9.27 -5.62 -7.89
CA LYS A 42 -10.64 -5.91 -8.31
C LYS A 42 -11.02 -7.36 -8.03
N LYS A 43 -10.13 -8.32 -8.32
CA LYS A 43 -10.36 -9.74 -8.02
C LYS A 43 -10.60 -9.96 -6.52
N ASP A 44 -9.73 -9.39 -5.68
CA ASP A 44 -9.86 -9.50 -4.22
C ASP A 44 -11.12 -8.79 -3.71
N PHE A 45 -11.50 -7.66 -4.32
CA PHE A 45 -12.74 -6.97 -4.01
C PHE A 45 -13.98 -7.82 -4.35
N THR A 46 -13.98 -8.52 -5.48
CA THR A 46 -15.07 -9.43 -5.85
C THR A 46 -15.24 -10.55 -4.81
N ILE A 47 -14.14 -11.12 -4.34
CA ILE A 47 -14.17 -12.14 -3.27
C ILE A 47 -14.71 -11.53 -1.97
N PHE A 48 -14.21 -10.34 -1.58
CA PHE A 48 -14.69 -9.61 -0.40
C PHE A 48 -16.19 -9.33 -0.44
N ARG A 49 -16.71 -8.83 -1.57
CA ARG A 49 -18.14 -8.59 -1.76
C ARG A 49 -18.94 -9.88 -1.66
N GLY A 50 -18.52 -10.93 -2.36
CA GLY A 50 -19.20 -12.23 -2.35
C GLY A 50 -19.27 -12.83 -0.95
N ALA A 51 -18.18 -12.79 -0.19
CA ALA A 51 -18.15 -13.28 1.19
C ALA A 51 -19.14 -12.54 2.11
N LEU A 52 -19.27 -11.22 1.94
CA LEU A 52 -20.27 -10.43 2.67
C LEU A 52 -21.70 -10.81 2.26
N GLU A 53 -21.98 -10.87 0.97
CA GLU A 53 -23.31 -11.18 0.44
C GLU A 53 -23.77 -12.61 0.82
N GLU A 54 -22.84 -13.56 0.89
CA GLU A 54 -23.14 -14.96 1.23
C GLU A 54 -23.29 -15.19 2.74
N SER A 55 -22.43 -14.58 3.57
CA SER A 55 -22.26 -14.98 4.97
C SER A 55 -22.65 -13.93 6.00
N HIS A 56 -22.89 -12.67 5.62
CA HIS A 56 -23.11 -11.60 6.59
C HIS A 56 -24.61 -11.40 6.90
N PRO A 57 -25.12 -11.81 8.09
CA PRO A 57 -26.56 -11.91 8.36
C PRO A 57 -27.29 -10.55 8.39
N SER A 58 -26.57 -9.48 8.73
CA SER A 58 -27.11 -8.12 8.87
C SER A 58 -26.65 -7.16 7.79
N LEU A 59 -26.20 -7.67 6.63
CA LEU A 59 -25.58 -6.85 5.58
C LEU A 59 -26.45 -5.65 5.16
N TYR A 60 -27.77 -5.86 5.11
CA TYR A 60 -28.74 -4.86 4.65
C TYR A 60 -29.68 -4.32 5.75
N TRP A 61 -29.37 -4.55 7.03
CA TRP A 61 -30.25 -4.13 8.12
C TRP A 61 -30.25 -2.62 8.36
N PHE A 62 -29.06 -2.01 8.35
CA PHE A 62 -28.90 -0.58 8.63
C PHE A 62 -28.75 0.28 7.38
N THR A 63 -28.29 -0.32 6.29
CA THR A 63 -28.15 0.31 4.98
C THR A 63 -28.92 -0.54 3.98
N PRO A 64 -29.97 -0.01 3.34
CA PRO A 64 -30.76 -0.75 2.37
C PRO A 64 -29.93 -1.30 1.22
N LYS A 65 -30.41 -2.38 0.59
CA LYS A 65 -29.67 -3.13 -0.43
C LYS A 65 -29.20 -2.28 -1.61
N ASP A 66 -30.05 -1.41 -2.13
CA ASP A 66 -29.73 -0.47 -3.21
C ASP A 66 -28.58 0.49 -2.85
N SER A 67 -28.60 1.00 -1.62
CA SER A 67 -27.56 1.86 -1.07
C SER A 67 -26.25 1.09 -0.86
N MET A 68 -26.31 -0.14 -0.33
CA MET A 68 -25.13 -1.01 -0.20
C MET A 68 -24.54 -1.40 -1.55
N ASP A 69 -25.38 -1.75 -2.53
CA ASP A 69 -24.95 -2.05 -3.90
C ASP A 69 -24.26 -0.84 -4.53
N THR A 70 -24.76 0.37 -4.27
CA THR A 70 -24.13 1.62 -4.70
C THR A 70 -22.75 1.78 -4.07
N GLU A 71 -22.60 1.55 -2.77
CA GLU A 71 -21.28 1.59 -2.10
C GLU A 71 -20.30 0.56 -2.66
N PHE A 72 -20.76 -0.68 -2.90
CA PHE A 72 -19.94 -1.71 -3.53
C PHE A 72 -19.48 -1.31 -4.93
N ASN A 73 -20.40 -0.82 -5.77
CA ASN A 73 -20.11 -0.45 -7.15
C ASN A 73 -19.18 0.76 -7.23
N ASN A 74 -19.38 1.76 -6.36
CA ASN A 74 -18.52 2.93 -6.26
C ASN A 74 -17.11 2.55 -5.82
N ALA A 75 -16.99 1.70 -4.79
CA ALA A 75 -15.70 1.23 -4.32
C ALA A 75 -14.96 0.43 -5.41
N TYR A 76 -15.62 -0.53 -6.05
CA TYR A 76 -15.04 -1.33 -7.14
C TYR A 76 -14.59 -0.49 -8.33
N SER A 77 -15.43 0.45 -8.76
CA SER A 77 -15.12 1.33 -9.90
C SER A 77 -13.93 2.25 -9.61
N SER A 78 -13.71 2.59 -8.33
CA SER A 78 -12.57 3.40 -7.91
C SER A 78 -11.22 2.65 -7.88
N LEU A 79 -11.21 1.33 -8.11
CA LEU A 79 -9.99 0.52 -8.20
C LEU A 79 -9.39 0.60 -9.61
N ASN A 80 -9.00 1.81 -10.03
CA ASN A 80 -8.54 2.08 -11.40
C ASN A 80 -7.01 2.27 -11.53
N ASP A 81 -6.29 2.42 -10.41
CA ASP A 81 -4.83 2.53 -10.37
C ASP A 81 -4.24 1.58 -9.32
N SER A 82 -2.95 1.31 -9.46
CA SER A 82 -2.14 0.59 -8.51
C SER A 82 -2.10 1.29 -7.14
N MET A 83 -2.33 0.53 -6.07
CA MET A 83 -2.34 1.09 -4.72
C MET A 83 -1.69 0.15 -3.71
N THR A 84 -1.26 0.71 -2.59
CA THR A 84 -0.67 -0.06 -1.49
C THR A 84 -1.75 -0.82 -0.73
N GLU A 85 -1.35 -1.83 0.04
CA GLU A 85 -2.27 -2.59 0.87
C GLU A 85 -3.05 -1.70 1.87
N ARG A 86 -2.38 -0.68 2.44
CA ARG A 86 -3.01 0.31 3.32
C ARG A 86 -4.09 1.12 2.60
N GLN A 87 -3.84 1.53 1.37
CA GLN A 87 -4.83 2.26 0.57
C GLN A 87 -6.02 1.37 0.24
N PHE A 88 -5.77 0.12 -0.17
CA PHE A 88 -6.82 -0.85 -0.45
C PHE A 88 -7.66 -1.19 0.78
N ARG A 89 -7.02 -1.47 1.93
CA ARG A 89 -7.72 -1.72 3.20
C ARG A 89 -8.61 -0.54 3.59
N THR A 90 -8.15 0.70 3.41
CA THR A 90 -8.97 1.89 3.66
C THR A 90 -10.23 1.92 2.79
N LYS A 91 -10.13 1.53 1.51
CA LYS A 91 -11.30 1.41 0.62
C LYS A 91 -12.29 0.35 1.11
N LEU A 92 -11.79 -0.81 1.51
CA LEU A 92 -12.65 -1.89 2.04
C LEU A 92 -13.34 -1.48 3.35
N LEU A 93 -12.60 -0.81 4.25
CA LEU A 93 -13.16 -0.29 5.50
C LEU A 93 -14.31 0.68 5.27
N LYS A 94 -14.21 1.57 4.26
CA LYS A 94 -15.31 2.49 3.92
C LYS A 94 -16.60 1.72 3.61
N VAL A 95 -16.52 0.63 2.86
CA VAL A 95 -17.67 -0.23 2.55
C VAL A 95 -18.19 -0.92 3.82
N VAL A 96 -17.30 -1.47 4.65
CA VAL A 96 -17.70 -2.12 5.91
C VAL A 96 -18.38 -1.15 6.87
N THR A 97 -17.94 0.11 6.93
CA THR A 97 -18.59 1.14 7.75
C THR A 97 -20.03 1.40 7.32
N ALA A 98 -20.34 1.32 6.02
CA ALA A 98 -21.70 1.44 5.52
C ALA A 98 -22.62 0.32 6.00
N ILE A 99 -22.09 -0.87 6.33
CA ILE A 99 -22.87 -1.98 6.91
C ILE A 99 -23.34 -1.64 8.34
N ARG A 100 -22.60 -0.77 9.05
CA ARG A 100 -22.85 -0.36 10.45
C ARG A 100 -22.88 -1.53 11.44
N CYS A 101 -21.98 -2.50 11.27
CA CYS A 101 -21.79 -3.64 12.16
C CYS A 101 -20.45 -3.55 12.92
N GLY A 102 -20.48 -3.60 14.26
CA GLY A 102 -19.26 -3.57 15.09
C GLY A 102 -18.42 -4.85 15.07
N HIS A 103 -18.95 -5.95 14.52
CA HIS A 103 -18.28 -7.25 14.45
C HIS A 103 -17.66 -7.54 13.08
N THR A 104 -17.78 -6.60 12.15
CA THR A 104 -17.28 -6.74 10.78
C THR A 104 -16.06 -5.85 10.63
N ALA A 105 -14.91 -6.46 10.39
CA ALA A 105 -13.64 -5.76 10.27
C ALA A 105 -12.83 -6.30 9.09
N VAL A 106 -11.98 -5.43 8.55
CA VAL A 106 -10.99 -5.80 7.53
C VAL A 106 -9.61 -5.68 8.17
N ASN A 107 -8.83 -6.75 8.09
CA ASN A 107 -7.47 -6.80 8.63
C ASN A 107 -6.43 -6.67 7.50
N PHE A 108 -5.21 -6.33 7.90
CA PHE A 108 -4.06 -6.43 7.01
C PHE A 108 -3.70 -7.90 6.72
N SER A 109 -2.97 -8.14 5.64
CA SER A 109 -2.35 -9.43 5.34
C SER A 109 -1.39 -9.82 6.46
N LYS A 110 -1.12 -11.13 6.59
CA LYS A 110 -0.19 -11.64 7.61
C LYS A 110 1.21 -11.03 7.42
N GLU A 111 1.61 -10.84 6.18
CA GLU A 111 2.87 -10.24 5.78
C GLU A 111 2.94 -8.77 6.18
N TYR A 112 1.87 -8.00 5.94
CA TYR A 112 1.82 -6.59 6.30
C TYR A 112 1.75 -6.40 7.82
N SER A 113 0.99 -7.23 8.54
CA SER A 113 0.98 -7.21 10.00
C SER A 113 2.36 -7.49 10.58
N ARG A 114 3.08 -8.49 10.06
CA ARG A 114 4.46 -8.76 10.47
C ARG A 114 5.38 -7.57 10.20
N TYR A 115 5.21 -6.90 9.06
CA TYR A 115 5.94 -5.67 8.77
C TYR A 115 5.67 -4.61 9.85
N LEU A 116 4.41 -4.37 10.23
CA LEU A 116 4.04 -3.42 11.28
C LEU A 116 4.63 -3.77 12.64
N ASP A 117 4.77 -5.06 12.98
CA ASP A 117 5.38 -5.51 14.24
C ASP A 117 6.90 -5.25 14.30
N THR A 118 7.53 -5.10 13.13
CA THR A 118 8.98 -4.89 12.99
C THR A 118 9.38 -3.46 12.60
N ALA A 119 8.39 -2.61 12.29
CA ALA A 119 8.58 -1.27 11.76
C ALA A 119 8.82 -0.21 12.83
#